data_AF-A0A6B8TQF6-F1
#
_entry.id   AF-A0A6B8TQF6-F1
#
_cell.length_a   1.000
_cell.length_b   1.000
_cell.length_c   1.000
_cell.angle_alpha   90.00
_cell.angle_beta   90.00
_cell.angle_gamma   90.00
#
_symmetry.space_group_name_H-M   'P 1'
#
loop_
_entity.id
_entity.type
_entity.pdbx_description
1 polymer ?
#
loop_
_entity_poly.entity_id
_entity_poly.type
_entity_poly.pdbx_seq_one_letter_code
_entity_poly.pdbx_strand_id
1 'polypeptide(L)'
;MSDNTNPATPVDGTPDEVTELLNADEVGRTVARIAHQIIEKTALDGTDAPRVVLLGIPSGGVPLAERLAEHIEEYSGVKPETGSLDITLFRDDLRNRPHRALQPTRIPQAGIDGTIVVLVDDVLFSGRTIRAALDALNDIGRPDIIQLAVLVDRGHRQLPIRADYVGKNLPTARHEDVCVLVEDIDGRDAVILSRAQAS
;
A
#
# COMPACT_ATOMS: atom_id res chain seq x y z
N MET A 1 40.54 1.98 46.40
CA MET A 1 40.32 3.10 45.47
C MET A 1 40.01 2.46 44.12
N SER A 2 38.89 1.75 43.98
CA SER A 2 37.49 2.20 43.98
C SER A 2 37.16 3.03 42.73
N ASP A 3 36.32 2.41 41.90
CA ASP A 3 35.36 2.94 40.91
C ASP A 3 35.91 3.69 39.68
N ASN A 4 35.36 3.57 38.46
CA ASN A 4 33.97 3.32 38.12
C ASN A 4 33.85 2.75 36.69
N THR A 5 33.42 1.50 36.53
CA THR A 5 32.93 0.97 35.24
C THR A 5 31.42 1.20 35.24
N ASN A 6 30.92 2.10 34.40
CA ASN A 6 29.49 2.29 34.19
C ASN A 6 28.99 1.27 33.16
N PRO A 7 28.18 0.26 33.51
CA PRO A 7 27.44 -0.49 32.50
C PRO A 7 26.22 0.35 32.11
N ALA A 8 26.14 0.73 30.83
CA ALA A 8 24.95 1.34 30.26
C ALA A 8 23.73 0.46 30.54
N THR A 9 22.76 1.02 31.26
CA THR A 9 21.47 0.41 31.55
C THR A 9 20.74 0.12 30.24
N PRO A 10 20.18 -1.08 30.03
CA PRO A 10 19.24 -1.28 28.93
C PRO A 10 18.01 -0.42 29.22
N VAL A 11 17.60 0.39 28.24
CA VAL A 11 16.39 1.19 28.30
C VAL A 11 15.22 0.22 28.26
N ASP A 12 14.60 -0.02 29.41
CA ASP A 12 13.49 -0.94 29.59
C ASP A 12 12.22 -0.27 29.04
N GLY A 13 11.96 -0.47 27.74
CA GLY A 13 10.72 -0.05 27.10
C GLY A 13 9.68 -1.15 27.29
N THR A 14 8.55 -0.82 27.94
CA THR A 14 7.37 -1.68 27.99
C THR A 14 6.96 -2.05 26.55
N PRO A 15 6.70 -3.34 26.25
CA PRO A 15 6.33 -3.75 24.89
C PRO A 15 5.01 -3.09 24.47
N ASP A 16 4.97 -2.58 23.25
CA ASP A 16 3.76 -2.01 22.64
C ASP A 16 2.60 -3.02 22.70
N GLU A 17 1.39 -2.53 22.97
CA GLU A 17 0.20 -3.37 22.87
C GLU A 17 -0.10 -3.60 21.38
N VAL A 18 0.03 -4.84 20.92
CA VAL A 18 -0.22 -5.24 19.53
C VAL A 18 -1.51 -6.05 19.46
N THR A 19 -2.45 -5.60 18.62
CA THR A 19 -3.70 -6.29 18.33
C THR A 19 -3.76 -6.70 16.87
N GLU A 20 -4.04 -7.98 16.59
CA GLU A 20 -4.33 -8.44 15.24
C GLU A 20 -5.75 -8.03 14.83
N LEU A 21 -5.87 -7.30 13.73
CA LEU A 21 -7.13 -6.76 13.20
C LEU A 21 -7.66 -7.56 12.02
N LEU A 22 -6.75 -8.19 11.27
CA LEU A 22 -7.04 -9.15 10.22
C LEU A 22 -6.00 -10.27 10.25
N ASN A 23 -6.46 -11.51 10.21
CA ASN A 23 -5.62 -12.69 9.98
C ASN A 23 -5.42 -12.97 8.47
N ALA A 24 -4.61 -13.95 8.13
CA ALA A 24 -4.29 -14.31 6.74
C ALA A 24 -5.54 -14.64 5.89
N ASP A 25 -6.48 -15.42 6.41
CA ASP A 25 -7.71 -15.78 5.70
C ASP A 25 -8.60 -14.55 5.45
N GLU A 26 -8.64 -13.61 6.39
CA GLU A 26 -9.35 -12.35 6.24
C GLU A 26 -8.68 -11.41 5.24
N VAL A 27 -7.35 -11.34 5.23
CA VAL A 27 -6.59 -10.61 4.20
C VAL A 27 -6.90 -11.20 2.82
N GLY A 28 -6.76 -12.51 2.64
CA GLY A 28 -7.05 -13.18 1.37
C GLY A 28 -8.47 -12.90 0.85
N ARG A 29 -9.50 -13.04 1.70
CA ARG A 29 -10.89 -12.69 1.33
C ARG A 29 -11.06 -11.22 0.99
N THR A 30 -10.32 -10.33 1.65
CA THR A 30 -10.38 -8.89 1.40
C THR A 30 -9.76 -8.55 0.04
N VAL A 31 -8.61 -9.14 -0.31
CA VAL A 31 -7.97 -8.96 -1.61
C VAL A 31 -8.86 -9.47 -2.74
N ALA A 32 -9.42 -10.69 -2.60
CA ALA A 32 -10.37 -11.24 -3.58
C ALA A 32 -11.59 -10.32 -3.78
N ARG A 33 -12.12 -9.72 -2.71
CA ARG A 33 -13.22 -8.75 -2.82
C ARG A 33 -12.81 -7.49 -3.58
N ILE A 34 -11.61 -6.95 -3.34
CA ILE A 34 -11.10 -5.79 -4.07
C ILE A 34 -10.96 -6.14 -5.57
N ALA A 35 -10.46 -7.33 -5.90
CA ALA A 35 -10.36 -7.80 -7.29
C ALA A 35 -11.72 -7.79 -8.01
N HIS A 36 -12.77 -8.32 -7.39
CA HIS A 36 -14.13 -8.23 -7.95
C HIS A 36 -14.60 -6.79 -8.17
N GLN A 37 -14.31 -5.88 -7.23
CA GLN A 37 -14.67 -4.47 -7.39
C GLN A 37 -13.93 -3.80 -8.54
N ILE A 38 -12.65 -4.12 -8.74
CA ILE A 38 -11.87 -3.62 -9.88
C ILE A 38 -12.48 -4.13 -11.18
N ILE A 39 -12.81 -5.42 -11.28
CA ILE A 39 -13.46 -6.00 -12.47
C ILE A 39 -14.75 -5.24 -12.80
N GLU A 40 -15.65 -5.12 -11.83
CA GLU A 40 -16.96 -4.48 -12.01
C GLU A 40 -16.82 -3.01 -12.42
N LYS A 41 -15.97 -2.25 -11.72
CA LYS A 41 -15.86 -0.80 -11.93
C LYS A 41 -15.09 -0.44 -13.21
N THR A 42 -14.23 -1.32 -13.71
CA THR A 42 -13.49 -1.12 -14.96
C THR A 42 -14.09 -1.85 -16.16
N ALA A 43 -15.11 -2.69 -15.94
CA ALA A 43 -15.72 -3.57 -16.95
C ALA A 43 -14.70 -4.47 -17.66
N LEU A 44 -13.74 -5.01 -16.90
CA LEU A 44 -12.65 -5.86 -17.42
C LEU A 44 -13.12 -7.17 -18.06
N ASP A 45 -14.31 -7.65 -17.72
CA ASP A 45 -14.95 -8.85 -18.27
C ASP A 45 -15.79 -8.57 -19.53
N GLY A 46 -15.82 -7.31 -20.00
CA GLY A 46 -16.56 -6.87 -21.18
C GLY A 46 -15.83 -7.08 -22.51
N THR A 47 -16.57 -7.02 -23.63
CA THR A 47 -16.03 -7.19 -24.99
C THR A 47 -15.08 -6.06 -25.42
N ASP A 48 -15.26 -4.86 -24.88
CA ASP A 48 -14.45 -3.67 -25.15
C ASP A 48 -13.66 -3.26 -23.88
N ALA A 49 -13.16 -4.25 -23.14
CA ALA A 49 -12.47 -4.03 -21.87
C ALA A 49 -11.29 -3.04 -22.04
N PRO A 50 -11.24 -1.96 -21.25
CA PRO A 50 -10.13 -1.03 -21.30
C PRO A 50 -8.85 -1.70 -20.78
N ARG A 51 -7.69 -1.21 -21.22
CA ARG A 51 -6.41 -1.66 -20.66
C ARG A 51 -6.29 -1.14 -19.23
N VAL A 52 -6.20 -2.06 -18.28
CA VAL A 52 -5.97 -1.77 -16.86
C VAL A 52 -4.54 -2.15 -16.49
N VAL A 53 -3.84 -1.25 -15.79
CA VAL A 53 -2.49 -1.47 -15.25
C VAL A 53 -2.52 -1.28 -13.74
N LEU A 54 -2.03 -2.26 -12.98
CA LEU A 54 -1.89 -2.16 -11.53
C LEU A 54 -0.47 -1.74 -11.18
N LEU A 55 -0.30 -0.60 -10.52
CA LEU A 55 1.01 -0.12 -10.08
C LEU A 55 1.08 -0.12 -8.56
N GLY A 56 1.86 -1.05 -8.02
CA GLY A 56 2.11 -1.13 -6.59
C GLY A 56 3.11 -0.08 -6.11
N ILE A 57 2.78 0.58 -5.01
CA ILE A 57 3.70 1.49 -4.31
C ILE A 57 4.55 0.64 -3.36
N PRO A 58 5.89 0.65 -3.49
CA PRO A 58 6.74 -0.16 -2.63
C PRO A 58 6.68 0.26 -1.14
N SER A 59 6.74 -0.68 -0.20
CA SER A 59 7.06 -2.11 -0.38
C SER A 59 5.82 -3.00 -0.41
N GLY A 60 4.81 -2.74 0.43
CA GLY A 60 3.63 -3.61 0.57
C GLY A 60 2.64 -3.55 -0.59
N GLY A 61 2.56 -2.44 -1.32
CA GLY A 61 1.64 -2.28 -2.45
C GLY A 61 2.00 -3.14 -3.67
N VAL A 62 3.27 -3.50 -3.86
CA VAL A 62 3.74 -4.33 -5.00
C VAL A 62 3.20 -5.76 -4.94
N PRO A 63 3.47 -6.55 -3.89
CA PRO A 63 2.91 -7.91 -3.80
C PRO A 63 1.37 -7.90 -3.77
N LEU A 64 0.75 -6.87 -3.19
CA LEU A 64 -0.70 -6.71 -3.24
C LEU A 64 -1.21 -6.50 -4.69
N ALA A 65 -0.52 -5.71 -5.50
CA ALA A 65 -0.88 -5.51 -6.92
C ALA A 65 -0.77 -6.81 -7.73
N GLU A 66 0.25 -7.62 -7.47
CA GLU A 66 0.44 -8.93 -8.11
C GLU A 66 -0.70 -9.90 -7.75
N ARG A 67 -1.02 -10.02 -6.46
CA ARG A 67 -2.15 -10.86 -5.99
C ARG A 67 -3.50 -10.39 -6.54
N LEU A 68 -3.70 -9.08 -6.65
CA LEU A 68 -4.91 -8.54 -7.29
C LEU A 68 -4.98 -8.95 -8.77
N ALA A 69 -3.88 -8.88 -9.52
CA ALA A 69 -3.86 -9.30 -10.92
C ALA A 69 -4.15 -10.79 -11.08
N GLU A 70 -3.63 -11.64 -10.18
CA GLU A 70 -3.91 -13.09 -10.18
C GLU A 70 -5.39 -13.39 -9.93
N HIS A 71 -6.01 -12.76 -8.92
CA HIS A 71 -7.44 -12.92 -8.68
C HIS A 71 -8.29 -12.35 -9.81
N ILE A 72 -7.90 -11.22 -10.41
CA ILE A 72 -8.61 -10.67 -11.56
C ILE A 72 -8.55 -11.64 -12.74
N GLU A 73 -7.39 -12.22 -13.02
CA GLU A 73 -7.22 -13.25 -14.06
C GLU A 73 -8.08 -14.48 -13.77
N GLU A 74 -8.10 -14.96 -12.52
CA GLU A 74 -8.92 -16.09 -12.09
C GLU A 74 -10.43 -15.84 -12.33
N TYR A 75 -10.92 -14.65 -12.02
CA TYR A 75 -12.36 -14.35 -12.05
C TYR A 75 -12.87 -13.85 -13.40
N SER A 76 -12.03 -13.19 -14.21
CA SER A 76 -12.43 -12.59 -15.48
C SER A 76 -11.80 -13.23 -16.71
N GLY A 77 -10.75 -14.05 -16.54
CA GLY A 77 -9.93 -14.57 -17.64
C GLY A 77 -9.00 -13.53 -18.28
N VAL A 78 -8.98 -12.30 -17.78
CA VAL A 78 -8.10 -11.21 -18.25
C VAL A 78 -7.09 -10.90 -17.16
N LYS A 79 -5.80 -10.93 -17.49
CA LYS A 79 -4.72 -10.56 -16.56
C LYS A 79 -4.30 -9.10 -16.78
N PRO A 80 -4.53 -8.18 -15.83
CA PRO A 80 -3.96 -6.84 -15.90
C PRO A 80 -2.43 -6.89 -15.84
N GLU A 81 -1.77 -5.99 -16.54
CA GLU A 81 -0.33 -5.82 -16.38
C GLU A 81 -0.01 -5.19 -15.02
N THR A 82 1.06 -5.65 -14.38
CA THR A 82 1.50 -5.15 -13.08
C THR A 82 2.85 -4.42 -13.18
N GLY A 83 3.09 -3.53 -12.24
CA GLY A 83 4.35 -2.79 -12.12
C GLY A 83 4.56 -2.23 -10.72
N SER A 84 5.67 -1.53 -10.56
CA SER A 84 6.04 -0.85 -9.31
C SER A 84 6.33 0.62 -9.57
N LEU A 85 5.91 1.48 -8.64
CA LEU A 85 6.15 2.92 -8.72
C LEU A 85 6.88 3.40 -7.46
N ASP A 86 8.20 3.56 -7.53
CA ASP A 86 8.97 4.16 -6.45
C ASP A 86 8.74 5.66 -6.40
N ILE A 87 8.25 6.12 -5.25
CA ILE A 87 7.89 7.53 -5.02
C ILE A 87 8.95 8.25 -4.18
N THR A 88 10.07 7.60 -3.87
CA THR A 88 11.02 8.06 -2.85
C THR A 88 11.53 9.48 -3.14
N LEU A 89 11.75 9.82 -4.41
CA LEU A 89 12.20 11.15 -4.84
C LEU A 89 11.09 12.22 -4.89
N PHE A 90 9.82 11.82 -4.84
CA PHE A 90 8.65 12.69 -5.00
C PHE A 90 8.00 13.09 -3.68
N ARG A 91 8.47 12.54 -2.57
CA ARG A 91 7.93 12.86 -1.25
C ARG A 91 8.20 14.32 -0.89
N ASP A 92 7.31 14.94 -0.13
CA ASP A 92 7.47 16.34 0.31
C ASP A 92 8.27 16.46 1.62
N ASP A 93 8.59 15.33 2.25
CA ASP A 93 9.22 15.25 3.57
C ASP A 93 10.66 14.68 3.55
N LEU A 94 11.34 14.63 2.38
CA LEU A 94 12.69 14.06 2.24
C LEU A 94 13.72 14.62 3.24
N ARG A 95 13.57 15.87 3.67
CA ARG A 95 14.50 16.52 4.61
C ARG A 95 14.28 16.12 6.07
N ASN A 96 13.08 15.64 6.40
CA ASN A 96 12.62 15.44 7.78
C ASN A 96 12.42 13.97 8.14
N ARG A 97 12.59 13.05 7.19
CA ARG A 97 12.48 11.60 7.40
C ARG A 97 13.78 10.89 7.01
N PRO A 98 14.06 9.74 7.63
CA PRO A 98 15.21 8.92 7.25
C PRO A 98 15.14 8.57 5.77
N HIS A 99 16.31 8.59 5.11
CA HIS A 99 16.43 8.22 3.71
C HIS A 99 16.04 6.76 3.53
N ARG A 100 15.03 6.50 2.70
CA ARG A 100 14.70 5.16 2.23
C ARG A 100 15.59 4.87 1.01
N ALA A 101 16.07 3.64 0.89
CA ALA A 101 16.76 3.21 -0.32
C ALA A 101 15.79 3.30 -1.51
N LEU A 102 16.27 3.83 -2.63
CA LEU A 102 15.49 3.85 -3.88
C LEU A 102 15.15 2.41 -4.27
N GLN A 103 13.90 2.20 -4.65
CA GLN A 103 13.44 0.93 -5.22
C GLN A 103 13.20 1.10 -6.72
N PRO A 104 13.31 0.03 -7.54
CA PRO A 104 13.09 0.15 -8.97
C PRO A 104 11.63 0.51 -9.28
N THR A 105 11.43 1.56 -10.07
CA THR A 105 10.17 1.77 -10.80
C THR A 105 10.16 0.86 -12.02
N ARG A 106 9.13 0.03 -12.14
CA ARG A 106 8.93 -0.92 -13.25
C ARG A 106 7.58 -0.65 -13.86
N ILE A 107 7.57 -0.18 -15.09
CA ILE A 107 6.36 0.10 -15.86
C ILE A 107 6.26 -0.94 -16.97
N PRO A 108 5.07 -1.46 -17.29
CA PRO A 108 4.91 -2.38 -18.40
C PRO A 108 5.45 -1.80 -19.71
N GLN A 109 5.95 -2.65 -20.61
CA GLN A 109 6.64 -2.20 -21.83
C GLN A 109 5.76 -1.33 -22.73
N ALA A 110 4.45 -1.58 -22.74
CA ALA A 110 3.48 -0.79 -23.49
C ALA A 110 3.16 0.58 -22.85
N GLY A 111 3.79 0.93 -21.73
CA GLY A 111 3.58 2.20 -21.02
C GLY A 111 2.23 2.26 -20.29
N ILE A 112 1.80 3.48 -19.96
CA ILE A 112 0.54 3.77 -19.25
C ILE A 112 -0.34 4.82 -19.94
N ASP A 113 0.03 5.24 -21.15
CA ASP A 113 -0.73 6.25 -21.89
C ASP A 113 -2.09 5.68 -22.32
N GLY A 114 -3.16 6.45 -22.10
CA GLY A 114 -4.52 6.05 -22.49
C GLY A 114 -5.06 4.84 -21.75
N THR A 115 -4.52 4.51 -20.56
CA THR A 115 -4.98 3.38 -19.75
C THR A 115 -5.73 3.82 -18.50
N ILE A 116 -6.37 2.84 -17.86
CA ILE A 116 -6.77 2.95 -16.46
C ILE A 116 -5.60 2.45 -15.61
N VAL A 117 -5.01 3.33 -14.80
CA VAL A 117 -4.00 2.96 -13.81
C VAL A 117 -4.68 2.83 -12.45
N VAL A 118 -4.53 1.68 -11.80
CA VAL A 118 -4.90 1.50 -10.40
C VAL A 118 -3.63 1.51 -9.57
N LEU A 119 -3.42 2.58 -8.80
CA LEU A 119 -2.38 2.63 -7.78
C LEU A 119 -2.78 1.69 -6.64
N VAL A 120 -1.84 0.89 -6.17
CA VAL A 120 -2.06 -0.08 -5.08
C VAL A 120 -1.12 0.22 -3.92
N ASP A 121 -1.69 0.41 -2.74
CA ASP A 121 -0.95 0.66 -1.50
C ASP A 121 -1.50 -0.20 -0.36
N ASP A 122 -0.71 -0.45 0.68
CA ASP A 122 -1.16 -1.25 1.81
C ASP A 122 -2.10 -0.44 2.74
N VAL A 123 -1.72 0.78 3.08
CA VAL A 123 -2.40 1.63 4.05
C VAL A 123 -2.57 3.07 3.56
N LEU A 124 -3.80 3.51 3.38
CA LEU A 124 -4.12 4.91 3.17
C LEU A 124 -4.24 5.66 4.50
N PHE A 125 -3.32 6.60 4.74
CA PHE A 125 -3.29 7.48 5.92
C PHE A 125 -3.51 8.95 5.55
N SER A 126 -2.47 9.79 5.59
CA SER A 126 -2.57 11.23 5.33
C SER A 126 -2.88 11.58 3.86
N GLY A 127 -2.59 10.66 2.94
CA GLY A 127 -2.67 10.84 1.48
C GLY A 127 -1.36 11.31 0.82
N ARG A 128 -0.31 11.63 1.57
CA ARG A 128 0.95 12.17 1.01
C ARG A 128 1.69 11.18 0.12
N THR A 129 1.71 9.90 0.48
CA THR A 129 2.24 8.80 -0.35
C THR A 129 1.60 8.80 -1.73
N ILE A 130 0.27 8.85 -1.77
CA ILE A 130 -0.50 8.85 -3.03
C ILE A 130 -0.28 10.14 -3.81
N ARG A 131 -0.20 11.29 -3.16
CA ARG A 131 0.15 12.55 -3.84
C ARG A 131 1.52 12.47 -4.52
N ALA A 132 2.52 11.90 -3.86
CA ALA A 132 3.84 11.68 -4.47
C ALA A 132 3.79 10.65 -5.60
N ALA A 133 2.94 9.61 -5.50
CA ALA A 133 2.69 8.66 -6.57
C ALA A 133 2.08 9.33 -7.81
N LEU A 134 1.12 10.25 -7.63
CA LEU A 134 0.53 11.01 -8.73
C LEU A 134 1.58 11.89 -9.42
N ASP A 135 2.48 12.53 -8.67
CA ASP A 135 3.58 13.30 -9.25
C ASP A 135 4.56 12.40 -10.02
N ALA A 136 4.95 11.26 -9.46
CA ALA A 136 5.82 10.28 -10.12
C ALA A 136 5.20 9.74 -11.41
N LEU A 137 3.89 9.47 -11.40
CA LEU A 137 3.16 8.97 -12.56
C LEU A 137 3.11 10.01 -13.69
N ASN A 138 3.00 11.30 -13.35
CA ASN A 138 3.03 12.40 -14.32
C ASN A 138 4.37 12.52 -15.06
N ASP A 139 5.48 12.04 -14.49
CA ASP A 139 6.77 12.02 -15.19
C ASP A 139 6.90 10.81 -16.13
N ILE A 140 6.03 9.81 -15.98
CA ILE A 140 6.08 8.54 -16.72
C ILE A 140 5.16 8.55 -17.94
N GLY A 141 3.93 9.04 -17.80
CA GLY A 141 2.93 8.97 -18.86
C GLY A 141 1.61 9.68 -18.54
N ARG A 142 0.60 9.46 -19.37
CA ARG A 142 -0.72 10.11 -19.33
C ARG A 142 -1.83 9.05 -19.37
N PRO A 143 -2.13 8.40 -18.23
CA PRO A 143 -3.30 7.54 -18.14
C PRO A 143 -4.58 8.37 -18.28
N ASP A 144 -5.63 7.76 -18.84
CA ASP A 144 -6.95 8.39 -18.95
C ASP A 144 -7.65 8.49 -17.60
N ILE A 145 -7.44 7.47 -16.76
CA ILE A 145 -8.05 7.36 -15.42
C ILE A 145 -6.99 6.86 -14.44
N ILE A 146 -6.92 7.51 -13.27
CA ILE A 146 -6.14 7.01 -12.13
C ILE A 146 -7.11 6.68 -11.01
N GLN A 147 -7.03 5.45 -10.51
CA GLN A 147 -7.78 4.96 -9.36
C GLN A 147 -6.83 4.52 -8.25
N LEU A 148 -7.36 4.35 -7.04
CA LEU A 148 -6.58 3.90 -5.88
C LEU A 148 -7.25 2.70 -5.18
N ALA A 149 -6.52 1.61 -5.05
CA ALA A 149 -6.87 0.46 -4.23
C ALA A 149 -5.97 0.39 -2.99
N VAL A 150 -6.57 0.24 -1.81
CA VAL A 150 -5.83 0.01 -0.57
C VAL A 150 -6.39 -1.12 0.26
N LEU A 151 -5.53 -1.89 0.92
CA LEU A 151 -5.99 -2.92 1.85
C LEU A 151 -6.65 -2.27 3.08
N VAL A 152 -6.05 -1.21 3.61
CA VAL A 152 -6.56 -0.50 4.78
C VAL A 152 -6.71 0.98 4.52
N ASP A 153 -7.83 1.54 4.95
CA ASP A 153 -8.00 2.98 5.14
C ASP A 153 -8.08 3.29 6.63
N ARG A 154 -7.08 4.01 7.16
CA ARG A 154 -7.01 4.36 8.59
C ARG A 154 -7.43 5.79 8.91
N GLY A 155 -7.96 6.53 7.93
CA GLY A 155 -8.42 7.91 8.09
C GLY A 155 -7.30 8.96 8.21
N HIS A 156 -7.59 10.06 8.92
CA HIS A 156 -6.66 11.19 9.19
C HIS A 156 -6.08 11.91 7.98
N ARG A 157 -6.88 12.02 6.92
CA ARG A 157 -6.51 12.74 5.69
C ARG A 157 -5.99 14.14 5.96
N GLN A 158 -4.90 14.48 5.28
CA GLN A 158 -4.35 15.83 5.19
C GLN A 158 -4.48 16.39 3.78
N LEU A 159 -4.75 15.51 2.80
CA LEU A 159 -5.02 15.84 1.41
C LEU A 159 -6.41 15.29 1.03
N PRO A 160 -7.12 15.89 0.07
CA PRO A 160 -8.44 15.45 -0.37
C PRO A 160 -8.35 14.19 -1.26
N ILE A 161 -7.63 13.17 -0.80
CA ILE A 161 -7.39 11.91 -1.49
C ILE A 161 -8.21 10.81 -0.83
N ARG A 162 -8.95 10.07 -1.64
CA ARG A 162 -9.74 8.90 -1.24
C ARG A 162 -9.38 7.73 -2.13
N ALA A 163 -9.48 6.53 -1.58
CA ALA A 163 -9.38 5.31 -2.36
C ALA A 163 -10.71 5.00 -3.04
N ASP A 164 -10.61 4.46 -4.25
CA ASP A 164 -11.72 3.89 -5.00
C ASP A 164 -12.12 2.51 -4.44
N TYR A 165 -11.12 1.77 -3.97
CA TYR A 165 -11.28 0.43 -3.42
C TYR A 165 -10.62 0.38 -2.05
N VAL A 166 -11.40 0.00 -1.04
CA VAL A 166 -10.93 -0.12 0.34
C VAL A 166 -11.20 -1.51 0.85
N GLY A 167 -10.15 -2.18 1.34
CA GLY A 167 -10.25 -3.49 1.99
C GLY A 167 -10.97 -3.40 3.35
N LYS A 168 -10.46 -2.57 4.26
CA LYS A 168 -11.08 -2.32 5.55
C LYS A 168 -10.90 -0.87 5.98
N ASN A 169 -11.99 -0.23 6.41
CA ASN A 169 -11.92 1.05 7.11
C ASN A 169 -11.66 0.80 8.59
N LEU A 170 -10.57 1.35 9.11
CA LEU A 170 -10.15 1.20 10.50
C LEU A 170 -10.09 2.57 11.18
N PRO A 171 -11.08 2.91 12.02
CA PRO A 171 -10.98 4.09 12.87
C PRO A 171 -9.79 3.90 13.82
N THR A 172 -8.77 4.77 13.69
CA THR A 172 -7.59 4.75 14.55
C THR A 172 -7.42 6.10 15.24
N ALA A 173 -6.73 6.14 16.36
CA ALA A 173 -6.14 7.37 16.88
C ALA A 173 -4.81 7.67 16.17
N ARG A 174 -4.38 8.94 16.21
CA ARG A 174 -3.15 9.38 15.51
C ARG A 174 -1.86 8.74 16.04
N HIS A 175 -1.86 8.28 17.29
CA HIS A 175 -0.71 7.66 17.95
C HIS A 175 -0.70 6.12 17.83
N GLU A 176 -1.75 5.54 17.26
CA GLU A 176 -1.75 4.12 16.93
C GLU A 176 -1.05 3.95 15.59
N ASP A 177 -0.43 2.80 15.34
CA ASP A 177 0.14 2.47 14.05
C ASP A 177 -0.51 1.23 13.47
N VAL A 178 -0.82 1.29 12.17
CA VAL A 178 -1.32 0.14 11.42
C VAL A 178 -0.18 -0.39 10.58
N CYS A 179 0.16 -1.65 10.77
CA CYS A 179 1.14 -2.35 9.96
C CYS A 179 0.45 -3.49 9.23
N VAL A 180 0.68 -3.56 7.93
CA VAL A 180 0.25 -4.67 7.08
C VAL A 180 1.46 -5.55 6.88
N LEU A 181 1.34 -6.82 7.26
CA LEU A 181 2.30 -7.86 6.99
C LEU A 181 1.86 -8.57 5.72
N VAL A 182 2.78 -8.75 4.79
CA VAL A 182 2.54 -9.45 3.53
C VAL A 182 3.44 -10.66 3.45
N GLU A 183 2.90 -11.82 3.10
CA GLU A 183 3.63 -13.09 3.10
C GLU A 183 5.00 -13.02 2.36
N ASP A 184 5.05 -12.37 1.20
CA ASP A 184 6.27 -12.24 0.38
C ASP A 184 7.42 -11.49 1.07
N ILE A 185 7.10 -10.66 2.07
CA ILE A 185 8.06 -9.78 2.76
C ILE A 185 8.26 -10.25 4.20
N ASP A 186 7.17 -10.57 4.89
CA ASP A 186 7.11 -10.77 6.34
C ASP A 186 6.89 -12.25 6.73
N GLY A 187 6.66 -13.13 5.76
CA GLY A 187 6.43 -14.57 5.98
C GLY A 187 5.03 -14.92 6.50
N ARG A 188 4.13 -13.94 6.60
CA ARG A 188 2.69 -14.14 6.84
C ARG A 188 1.87 -12.93 6.42
N ASP A 189 0.61 -13.17 6.08
CA ASP A 189 -0.39 -12.13 5.92
C ASP A 189 -1.03 -11.76 7.26
N ALA A 190 -1.05 -10.46 7.60
CA ALA A 190 -1.85 -9.93 8.70
C ALA A 190 -2.02 -8.41 8.61
N VAL A 191 -3.00 -7.88 9.33
CA VAL A 191 -3.04 -6.46 9.67
C VAL A 191 -3.00 -6.32 11.18
N ILE A 192 -2.02 -5.58 11.69
CA ILE A 192 -1.82 -5.36 13.12
C ILE A 192 -1.98 -3.88 13.47
N LEU A 193 -2.55 -3.60 14.64
CA LEU A 193 -2.56 -2.30 15.29
C LEU A 193 -1.56 -2.33 16.43
N SER A 194 -0.59 -1.42 16.45
CA SER A 194 0.27 -1.19 17.60
C SER A 194 -0.10 0.12 18.31
N ARG A 195 -0.04 0.09 19.64
CA ARG A 195 -0.23 1.26 20.50
C ARG A 195 1.00 1.43 21.39
N ALA A 196 1.64 2.59 21.31
CA ALA A 196 2.60 2.98 22.33
C ALA A 196 1.86 3.13 23.67
N GLN A 197 2.26 2.35 24.69
CA GLN A 197 1.71 2.56 26.03
C GLN A 197 2.19 3.92 26.56
N ALA A 198 1.27 4.74 27.04
CA ALA A 198 1.60 6.03 27.65
C ALA A 198 2.48 5.80 28.88
N SER A 199 3.66 6.42 28.88
CA SER A 199 4.56 6.49 30.05
C SER A 199 4.02 7.41 31.14
#